data_AF-G4Z656-F1
#
_entry.id   AF-G4Z656-F1
#
_cell.length_a   1.000
_cell.length_b   1.000
_cell.length_c   1.000
_cell.angle_alpha   90.00
_cell.angle_beta   90.00
_cell.angle_gamma   90.00
#
_symmetry.space_group_name_H-M   'P 1'
#
loop_
_entity.id
_entity.type
_entity.pdbx_description
1 polymer ?
#
loop_
_entity_poly.entity_id
_entity_poly.type
_entity_poly.pdbx_seq_one_letter_code
_entity_poly.pdbx_strand_id
1 'polypeptide(L)'
;MEVEVADGRLVPRTEMCEVDVQLLTAAGPVNLRRLQCVVIDGDADEFLLGDRTLKSLGINVDHLLERLAAKGAPEEDEDGIPKDDIVGATNLDEIMDRLDVMVDDAVKAGFPHEFKDALRDATNEEVDLWRTKLGADPPAKLEPLRVVLVDGSTPYRTKPRQYSELKTKFLRDYGRQLEEFELVVRNNQSRWACAAIPVRKKGPVEDFGAPPTTARSTSAPYLSQVQCQTYWW
;
A
#
# COMPACT_ATOMS: atom_id res chain seq x y z
N MET A 1 7.56 42.21 36.56
CA MET A 1 6.98 41.85 35.26
C MET A 1 7.14 40.35 35.12
N GLU A 2 6.03 39.63 35.12
CA GLU A 2 5.99 38.17 35.13
C GLU A 2 5.69 37.66 33.72
N VAL A 3 6.14 36.46 33.40
CA VAL A 3 5.84 35.77 32.14
C VAL A 3 5.19 34.44 32.46
N GLU A 4 4.10 34.15 31.74
CA GLU A 4 3.41 32.87 31.82
C GLU A 4 4.18 31.82 31.03
N VAL A 5 4.64 30.77 31.70
CA VAL A 5 5.31 29.62 31.08
C VAL A 5 4.29 28.55 30.69
N ALA A 6 4.72 27.54 29.94
CA ALA A 6 3.83 26.53 29.34
C ALA A 6 3.00 25.70 30.35
N ASP A 7 3.41 25.64 31.63
CA ASP A 7 2.66 24.97 32.69
C ASP A 7 1.63 25.90 33.40
N GLY A 8 1.43 27.11 32.87
CA GLY A 8 0.50 28.11 33.39
C GLY A 8 1.04 28.91 34.59
N ARG A 9 2.29 28.68 35.01
CA ARG A 9 2.90 29.45 36.10
C ARG A 9 3.37 30.81 35.62
N LEU A 10 3.22 31.81 36.48
CA LEU A 10 3.82 33.13 36.31
C LEU A 10 5.19 33.14 36.96
N VAL A 11 6.23 33.39 36.17
CA VAL A 11 7.62 33.42 36.64
C VAL A 11 8.18 34.83 36.46
N PRO A 12 8.90 35.38 37.46
CA PRO A 12 9.56 36.66 37.29
C PRO A 12 10.56 36.59 36.14
N ARG A 13 10.44 37.54 35.24
CA ARG A 13 11.38 37.71 34.14
C ARG A 13 12.60 38.48 34.62
N THR A 14 13.78 38.02 34.22
CA THR A 14 15.05 38.70 34.46
C THR A 14 15.35 39.70 33.34
N GLU A 15 15.39 39.25 32.07
CA GLU A 15 15.80 40.11 30.94
C GLU A 15 15.05 39.84 29.62
N MET A 16 15.19 40.76 28.65
CA MET A 16 14.79 40.59 27.24
C MET A 16 16.00 40.67 26.33
N CYS A 17 16.14 39.72 25.41
CA CYS A 17 17.17 39.76 24.39
C CYS A 17 16.62 39.34 23.03
N GLU A 18 17.29 39.75 21.96
CA GLU A 18 17.04 39.24 20.61
C GLU A 18 18.09 38.18 20.26
N VAL A 19 17.63 37.01 19.82
CA VAL A 19 18.49 35.87 19.51
C VAL A 19 18.18 35.34 18.11
N ASP A 20 19.23 35.00 17.38
CA ASP A 20 19.14 34.22 16.15
C ASP A 20 19.27 32.73 16.48
N VAL A 21 18.29 31.92 16.10
CA VAL A 21 18.21 30.49 16.45
C VAL A 21 18.16 29.66 15.17
N GLN A 22 18.94 28.57 15.13
CA GLN A 22 18.88 27.57 14.08
C GLN A 22 18.32 26.26 14.63
N LEU A 23 17.23 25.78 14.05
CA LEU A 23 16.63 24.49 14.36
C LEU A 23 17.12 23.45 13.34
N LEU A 24 17.70 22.35 13.80
CA LEU A 24 18.10 21.24 12.94
C LEU A 24 16.92 20.28 12.77
N THR A 25 16.44 20.12 11.55
CA THR A 25 15.35 19.18 11.23
C THR A 25 15.82 18.11 10.25
N ALA A 26 15.09 16.99 10.15
CA ALA A 26 15.41 15.93 9.20
C ALA A 26 15.36 16.38 7.72
N ALA A 27 14.60 17.44 7.41
CA ALA A 27 14.51 18.03 6.08
C ALA A 27 15.58 19.12 5.83
N GLY A 28 16.37 19.48 6.85
CA GLY A 28 17.38 20.53 6.79
C GLY A 28 17.26 21.57 7.92
N PRO A 29 18.19 22.52 8.00
CA PRO A 29 18.18 23.57 9.02
C PRO A 29 17.12 24.64 8.74
N VAL A 30 16.44 25.09 9.79
CA VAL A 30 15.49 26.23 9.77
C VAL A 30 16.08 27.36 10.60
N ASN A 31 16.26 28.53 9.98
CA ASN A 31 16.85 29.69 10.65
C ASN A 31 15.78 30.71 11.03
N LEU A 32 15.72 31.06 12.31
CA LEU A 32 14.88 32.09 12.89
C LEU A 32 15.75 33.28 13.29
N ARG A 33 15.41 34.49 12.84
CA ARG A 33 16.20 35.68 13.13
C ARG A 33 15.45 36.66 14.00
N ARG A 34 16.17 37.33 14.90
CA ARG A 34 15.65 38.36 15.82
C ARG A 34 14.45 37.87 16.63
N LEU A 35 14.54 36.66 17.18
CA LEU A 35 13.53 36.16 18.10
C LEU A 35 13.67 36.92 19.42
N GLN A 36 12.57 37.52 19.86
CA GLN A 36 12.51 38.13 21.19
C GLN A 36 12.38 37.02 22.24
N CYS A 37 13.44 36.85 23.03
CA CYS A 37 13.54 35.86 24.09
C CYS A 37 13.38 36.51 25.46
N VAL A 38 12.77 35.77 26.37
CA VAL A 38 12.66 36.10 27.79
C VAL A 38 13.68 35.26 28.52
N VAL A 39 14.57 35.90 29.28
CA VAL A 39 15.49 35.19 30.18
C VAL A 39 14.82 35.07 31.55
N ILE A 40 14.80 33.85 32.06
CA ILE A 40 14.19 33.46 33.33
C ILE A 40 15.26 32.73 34.13
N ASP A 41 15.43 33.08 35.41
CA ASP A 41 16.37 32.39 36.30
C ASP A 41 15.81 31.01 36.69
N GLY A 42 16.56 29.94 36.38
CA GLY A 42 16.24 28.57 36.73
C GLY A 42 17.24 27.57 36.17
N ASP A 43 17.25 26.35 36.70
CA ASP A 43 18.20 25.28 36.34
C ASP A 43 17.78 24.51 35.06
N ALA A 44 17.28 25.22 34.04
CA ALA A 44 16.82 24.60 32.81
C ALA A 44 17.93 24.59 31.74
N ASP A 45 18.34 23.40 31.32
CA ASP A 45 19.30 23.20 30.22
C ASP A 45 18.64 23.25 28.82
N GLU A 46 17.34 23.58 28.76
CA GLU A 46 16.52 23.49 27.55
C GLU A 46 16.03 24.86 27.06
N PHE A 47 16.03 25.06 25.74
CA PHE A 47 15.48 26.25 25.11
C PHE A 47 14.01 26.06 24.75
N LEU A 48 13.12 26.82 25.40
CA LEU A 48 11.69 26.73 25.16
C LEU A 48 11.26 27.66 24.01
N LEU A 49 10.73 27.07 22.95
CA LEU A 49 10.17 27.81 21.82
C LEU A 49 8.67 28.04 22.05
N GLY A 50 8.28 29.31 22.23
CA GLY A 50 6.89 29.65 22.53
C GLY A 50 5.90 29.34 21.41
N ASP A 51 4.62 29.19 21.78
CA ASP A 51 3.50 28.87 20.88
C ASP A 51 3.38 29.86 19.70
N ARG A 52 3.57 31.16 19.94
CA ARG A 52 3.55 32.17 18.88
C ARG A 52 4.60 31.91 17.79
N THR A 53 5.80 31.50 18.20
CA THR A 53 6.90 31.21 17.28
C THR A 53 6.64 29.91 16.53
N LEU A 54 6.14 28.87 17.21
CA LEU A 54 5.73 27.62 16.57
C LEU A 54 4.62 27.84 15.52
N LYS A 55 3.58 28.62 15.86
CA LYS A 55 2.50 28.99 14.92
C LYS A 55 3.04 29.76 13.72
N SER A 56 4.04 30.64 13.89
CA SER A 56 4.68 31.36 12.78
C SER A 56 5.47 30.45 11.83
N LEU A 57 5.96 29.31 12.32
CA LEU A 57 6.58 28.26 11.51
C LEU A 57 5.55 27.33 10.83
N GLY A 58 4.25 27.59 11.03
CA GLY A 58 3.17 26.71 10.55
C GLY A 58 2.93 25.49 11.43
N ILE A 59 3.52 25.44 12.63
CA ILE A 59 3.34 24.35 13.60
C ILE A 59 2.30 24.80 14.62
N ASN A 60 1.05 24.41 14.41
CA ASN A 60 -0.02 24.62 15.38
C ASN A 60 -0.23 23.32 16.18
N VAL A 61 0.30 23.29 17.41
CA VAL A 61 0.24 22.12 18.29
C VAL A 61 -1.21 21.76 18.64
N ASP A 62 -2.06 22.75 18.88
CA ASP A 62 -3.49 22.54 19.16
C ASP A 62 -4.17 21.84 17.97
N HIS A 63 -3.97 22.34 16.75
CA HIS A 63 -4.52 21.73 15.54
C HIS A 63 -3.91 20.34 15.23
N LEU A 64 -2.64 20.13 15.58
CA LEU A 64 -1.98 18.82 15.47
C LEU A 64 -2.58 17.82 16.47
N LEU A 65 -2.84 18.25 17.70
CA LEU A 65 -3.49 17.45 18.74
C LEU A 65 -4.96 17.20 18.43
N GLU A 66 -5.69 18.19 17.91
CA GLU A 66 -7.05 18.03 17.38
C GLU A 66 -7.08 17.01 16.24
N ARG A 67 -6.12 17.05 15.30
CA ARG A 67 -5.98 15.99 14.28
C ARG A 67 -5.65 14.63 14.88
N LEU A 68 -4.94 14.58 16.01
CA LEU A 68 -4.61 13.34 16.71
C LEU A 68 -5.81 12.78 17.49
N ALA A 69 -6.63 13.65 18.07
CA ALA A 69 -7.82 13.30 18.84
C ALA A 69 -9.03 13.00 17.92
N ALA A 70 -9.13 13.71 16.79
CA ALA A 70 -10.06 13.39 15.71
C ALA A 70 -9.66 12.09 14.98
N LYS A 71 -8.39 11.68 15.06
CA LYS A 71 -7.95 10.29 14.84
C LYS A 71 -8.31 9.42 16.05
N GLY A 72 -9.60 9.38 16.39
CA GLY A 72 -10.13 8.25 17.15
C GLY A 72 -9.95 7.01 16.29
N ALA A 73 -9.12 6.07 16.77
CA ALA A 73 -8.63 4.91 16.01
C ALA A 73 -7.77 5.30 14.78
N PRO A 74 -6.83 4.44 14.31
CA PRO A 74 -6.27 4.63 12.97
C PRO A 74 -7.44 4.80 12.01
N GLU A 75 -7.42 5.84 11.18
CA GLU A 75 -8.43 6.08 10.13
C GLU A 75 -8.98 4.75 9.63
N GLU A 76 -10.15 4.37 10.16
CA GLU A 76 -10.97 3.33 9.58
C GLU A 76 -11.50 4.02 8.33
N ASP A 77 -10.69 3.95 7.27
CA ASP A 77 -11.23 4.04 5.94
C ASP A 77 -12.35 2.98 5.91
N GLU A 78 -13.58 3.47 5.98
CA GLU A 78 -14.78 2.68 5.77
C GLU A 78 -14.74 2.24 4.31
N ASP A 79 -13.98 1.19 4.00
CA ASP A 79 -14.00 0.60 2.67
C ASP A 79 -14.70 -0.74 2.79
N GLY A 80 -15.81 -0.85 2.07
CA GLY A 80 -16.52 -2.10 1.93
C GLY A 80 -15.67 -3.05 1.10
N ILE A 81 -14.73 -3.76 1.74
CA ILE A 81 -13.86 -4.77 1.13
C ILE A 81 -14.74 -5.90 0.59
N PRO A 82 -14.92 -6.02 -0.73
CA PRO A 82 -15.39 -7.24 -1.34
C PRO A 82 -14.24 -8.24 -1.32
N LYS A 83 -14.61 -9.52 -1.31
CA LYS A 83 -13.64 -10.56 -1.57
C LYS A 83 -13.39 -10.52 -3.07
N ASP A 84 -12.19 -10.12 -3.46
CA ASP A 84 -11.72 -10.28 -4.83
C ASP A 84 -11.56 -11.81 -5.07
N ASP A 85 -12.67 -12.46 -5.45
CA ASP A 85 -12.84 -13.91 -5.55
C ASP A 85 -12.27 -14.42 -6.89
N ILE A 86 -11.09 -13.90 -7.25
CA ILE A 86 -10.41 -14.17 -8.51
C ILE A 86 -9.81 -15.58 -8.49
N VAL A 87 -9.33 -16.05 -7.34
CA VAL A 87 -8.68 -17.36 -7.20
C VAL A 87 -9.69 -18.35 -6.64
N GLY A 88 -9.89 -19.49 -7.28
CA GLY A 88 -10.94 -20.39 -6.84
C GLY A 88 -11.13 -21.60 -7.75
N ALA A 89 -11.91 -22.55 -7.24
CA ALA A 89 -12.40 -23.63 -8.07
C ALA A 89 -13.43 -23.05 -9.05
N THR A 90 -13.27 -23.37 -10.32
CA THR A 90 -14.29 -23.09 -11.32
C THR A 90 -15.30 -24.24 -11.30
N ASN A 91 -16.59 -23.93 -11.22
CA ASN A 91 -17.66 -24.92 -11.37
C ASN A 91 -18.07 -24.99 -12.85
N LEU A 92 -18.20 -26.20 -13.39
CA LEU A 92 -18.65 -26.43 -14.77
C LEU A 92 -20.03 -25.80 -15.01
N ASP A 93 -20.96 -25.95 -14.08
CA ASP A 93 -22.30 -25.39 -14.20
C ASP A 93 -22.25 -23.85 -14.26
N GLU A 94 -21.38 -23.23 -13.45
CA GLU A 94 -21.19 -21.77 -13.42
C GLU A 94 -20.56 -21.26 -14.73
N ILE A 95 -19.61 -22.01 -15.30
CA ILE A 95 -19.07 -21.70 -16.64
C ILE A 95 -20.20 -21.74 -17.66
N MET A 96 -20.97 -22.83 -17.71
CA MET A 96 -22.02 -23.03 -18.71
C MET A 96 -23.09 -21.94 -18.62
N ASP A 97 -23.55 -21.62 -17.40
CA ASP A 97 -24.50 -20.52 -17.15
C ASP A 97 -23.93 -19.19 -17.67
N ARG A 98 -22.64 -18.94 -17.45
CA ARG A 98 -22.00 -17.70 -17.91
C ARG A 98 -21.84 -17.65 -19.43
N LEU A 99 -21.51 -18.78 -20.05
CA LEU A 99 -21.40 -18.91 -21.50
C LEU A 99 -22.74 -18.66 -22.18
N ASP A 100 -23.84 -19.19 -21.63
CA ASP A 100 -25.19 -18.93 -22.14
C ASP A 100 -25.54 -17.45 -22.13
N VAL A 101 -25.22 -16.74 -21.03
CA VAL A 101 -25.40 -15.28 -20.93
C VAL A 101 -24.56 -14.56 -21.99
N MET A 102 -23.31 -14.98 -22.20
CA MET A 102 -22.42 -14.36 -23.20
C MET A 102 -22.93 -14.56 -24.64
N VAL A 103 -23.47 -15.74 -24.95
CA VAL A 103 -24.08 -16.03 -26.26
C VAL A 103 -25.33 -15.16 -26.47
N ASP A 104 -26.18 -15.03 -25.46
CA ASP A 104 -27.35 -14.16 -25.53
C ASP A 104 -26.97 -12.68 -25.72
N ASP A 105 -25.93 -12.22 -25.02
CA ASP A 105 -25.43 -10.85 -25.17
C ASP A 105 -24.79 -10.62 -26.54
N ALA A 106 -24.12 -11.61 -27.12
CA ALA A 106 -23.61 -11.53 -28.49
C ALA A 106 -24.74 -11.38 -29.51
N VAL A 107 -25.84 -12.12 -29.35
CA VAL A 107 -27.04 -11.99 -30.19
C VAL A 107 -27.67 -10.60 -30.05
N LYS A 108 -27.81 -10.09 -28.82
CA LYS A 108 -28.28 -8.70 -28.59
C LYS A 108 -27.36 -7.66 -29.23
N ALA A 109 -26.06 -7.93 -29.30
CA ALA A 109 -25.07 -7.07 -29.94
C ALA A 109 -25.05 -7.18 -31.48
N GLY A 110 -25.90 -8.03 -32.07
CA GLY A 110 -26.06 -8.14 -33.52
C GLY A 110 -25.48 -9.41 -34.16
N PHE A 111 -25.08 -10.41 -33.37
CA PHE A 111 -24.69 -11.71 -33.92
C PHE A 111 -25.88 -12.40 -34.62
N PRO A 112 -25.70 -13.03 -35.81
CA PRO A 112 -26.81 -13.63 -36.54
C PRO A 112 -27.48 -14.76 -35.75
N HIS A 113 -28.80 -14.67 -35.59
CA HIS A 113 -29.55 -15.62 -34.79
C HIS A 113 -29.49 -17.06 -35.34
N GLU A 114 -29.37 -17.22 -36.67
CA GLU A 114 -29.24 -18.52 -37.34
C GLU A 114 -28.02 -19.34 -36.89
N PHE A 115 -26.95 -18.67 -36.42
CA PHE A 115 -25.75 -19.32 -35.92
C PHE A 115 -25.70 -19.39 -34.38
N LYS A 116 -26.75 -18.96 -33.68
CA LYS A 116 -26.78 -18.93 -32.20
C LYS A 116 -26.52 -20.32 -31.62
N ASP A 117 -27.24 -21.33 -32.11
CA ASP A 117 -27.12 -22.69 -31.59
C ASP A 117 -25.74 -23.28 -31.92
N ALA A 118 -25.23 -23.03 -33.14
CA ALA A 118 -23.88 -23.44 -33.52
C ALA A 118 -22.79 -22.78 -32.64
N LEU A 119 -22.95 -21.50 -32.28
CA LEU A 119 -22.04 -20.81 -31.35
C LEU A 119 -22.12 -21.41 -29.95
N ARG A 120 -23.33 -21.73 -29.47
CA ARG A 120 -23.56 -22.36 -28.18
C ARG A 120 -22.89 -23.73 -28.11
N ASP A 121 -23.10 -24.56 -29.12
CA ASP A 121 -22.52 -25.90 -29.22
C ASP A 121 -20.99 -25.85 -29.23
N ALA A 122 -20.39 -24.96 -30.05
CA ALA A 122 -18.94 -24.79 -30.11
C ALA A 122 -18.33 -24.33 -28.77
N THR A 123 -19.03 -23.45 -28.05
CA THR A 123 -18.53 -22.93 -26.76
C THR A 123 -18.65 -23.98 -25.65
N ASN A 124 -19.66 -24.86 -25.73
CA ASN A 124 -19.85 -25.98 -24.81
C ASN A 124 -18.91 -27.15 -25.09
N GLU A 125 -18.51 -27.37 -26.35
CA GLU A 125 -17.52 -28.39 -26.71
C GLU A 125 -16.16 -28.08 -26.09
N GLU A 126 -15.74 -26.80 -26.13
CA GLU A 126 -14.47 -26.30 -25.59
C GLU A 126 -14.64 -25.68 -24.19
N VAL A 127 -15.51 -26.27 -23.36
CA VAL A 127 -15.83 -25.73 -22.01
C VAL A 127 -14.60 -25.67 -21.11
N ASP A 128 -13.64 -26.58 -21.33
CA ASP A 128 -12.39 -26.69 -20.60
C ASP A 128 -11.38 -25.60 -20.97
N LEU A 129 -11.71 -24.65 -21.85
CA LEU A 129 -10.96 -23.42 -22.13
C LEU A 129 -11.39 -22.23 -21.24
N TRP A 130 -12.57 -22.29 -20.64
CA TRP A 130 -13.14 -21.17 -19.90
C TRP A 130 -12.91 -21.30 -18.39
N ARG A 131 -12.71 -20.17 -17.72
CA ARG A 131 -12.59 -20.07 -16.27
C ARG A 131 -13.38 -18.89 -15.75
N THR A 132 -14.13 -19.08 -14.68
CA THR A 132 -14.70 -17.97 -13.90
C THR A 132 -13.70 -17.47 -12.86
N LYS A 133 -12.80 -18.37 -12.40
CA LYS A 133 -11.74 -18.10 -11.43
C LYS A 133 -10.42 -18.73 -11.85
N LEU A 134 -9.32 -18.11 -11.44
CA LEU A 134 -7.97 -18.66 -11.54
C LEU A 134 -7.84 -19.85 -10.58
N GLY A 135 -7.94 -21.06 -11.12
CA GLY A 135 -7.81 -22.30 -10.36
C GLY A 135 -6.39 -22.87 -10.39
N ALA A 136 -6.25 -24.07 -9.83
CA ALA A 136 -5.03 -24.88 -9.88
C ALA A 136 -4.92 -25.62 -11.23
N ASP A 137 -5.11 -24.92 -12.34
CA ASP A 137 -4.91 -25.50 -13.67
C ASP A 137 -3.44 -25.95 -13.80
N PRO A 138 -3.17 -27.12 -14.40
CA PRO A 138 -1.81 -27.57 -14.58
C PRO A 138 -1.02 -26.56 -15.42
N PRO A 139 0.26 -26.34 -15.11
CA PRO A 139 1.09 -25.45 -15.90
C PRO A 139 1.14 -25.92 -17.35
N ALA A 140 1.34 -24.97 -18.27
CA ALA A 140 1.59 -25.30 -19.66
C ALA A 140 2.74 -26.31 -19.77
N LYS A 141 2.67 -27.21 -20.77
CA LYS A 141 3.69 -28.24 -21.05
C LYS A 141 4.95 -27.63 -21.66
N LEU A 142 5.57 -26.71 -20.94
CA LEU A 142 6.77 -25.98 -21.31
C LEU A 142 7.83 -26.20 -20.24
N GLU A 143 9.09 -26.10 -20.63
CA GLU A 143 10.18 -26.11 -19.66
C GLU A 143 10.00 -24.96 -18.66
N PRO A 144 10.19 -25.19 -17.35
CA PRO A 144 10.08 -24.15 -16.36
C PRO A 144 11.00 -22.98 -16.65
N LEU A 145 10.47 -21.76 -16.50
CA LEU A 145 11.25 -20.54 -16.65
C LEU A 145 12.41 -20.54 -15.64
N ARG A 146 13.63 -20.30 -16.12
CA ARG A 146 14.82 -20.13 -15.28
C ARG A 146 15.19 -18.66 -15.18
N VAL A 147 15.16 -18.12 -13.96
CA VAL A 147 15.65 -16.78 -13.68
C VAL A 147 17.17 -16.83 -13.52
N VAL A 148 17.89 -16.10 -14.38
CA VAL A 148 19.34 -15.94 -14.29
C VAL A 148 19.63 -14.58 -13.65
N LEU A 149 20.32 -14.60 -12.52
CA LEU A 149 20.75 -13.38 -11.85
C LEU A 149 21.95 -12.77 -12.58
N VAL A 150 21.99 -11.43 -12.66
CA VAL A 150 23.14 -10.71 -13.22
C VAL A 150 24.38 -10.93 -12.34
N ASP A 151 25.55 -11.02 -12.95
CA ASP A 151 26.82 -11.17 -12.24
C ASP A 151 27.00 -10.11 -11.14
N GLY A 152 27.41 -10.57 -9.95
CA GLY A 152 27.56 -9.70 -8.77
C GLY A 152 26.27 -9.47 -7.98
N SER A 153 25.13 -10.05 -8.36
CA SER A 153 23.89 -9.97 -7.59
C SER A 153 24.03 -10.63 -6.22
N THR A 154 23.64 -9.92 -5.16
CA THR A 154 23.66 -10.42 -3.78
C THR A 154 22.25 -10.54 -3.20
N PRO A 155 21.96 -11.58 -2.39
CA PRO A 155 20.67 -11.73 -1.74
C PRO A 155 20.26 -10.51 -0.91
N TYR A 156 18.98 -10.13 -1.02
CA TYR A 156 18.39 -9.04 -0.25
C TYR A 156 17.13 -9.51 0.49
N ARG A 157 17.06 -9.27 1.80
CA ARG A 157 15.82 -9.38 2.59
C ARG A 157 15.40 -8.02 3.10
N THR A 158 14.18 -7.62 2.75
CA THR A 158 13.51 -6.49 3.39
C THR A 158 13.35 -6.72 4.89
N LYS A 159 13.35 -5.64 5.68
CA LYS A 159 12.87 -5.67 7.07
C LYS A 159 11.36 -5.93 7.10
N PRO A 160 10.82 -6.56 8.15
CA PRO A 160 9.38 -6.70 8.34
C PRO A 160 8.69 -5.33 8.29
N ARG A 161 7.61 -5.22 7.52
CA ARG A 161 6.75 -4.03 7.55
C ARG A 161 5.62 -4.22 8.55
N GLN A 162 5.23 -3.14 9.19
CA GLN A 162 3.97 -3.08 9.93
C GLN A 162 2.83 -2.78 8.94
N TYR A 163 1.78 -3.59 9.01
CA TYR A 163 0.55 -3.39 8.25
C TYR A 163 -0.60 -3.15 9.23
N SER A 164 -1.65 -2.46 8.78
CA SER A 164 -2.90 -2.39 9.53
C SER A 164 -3.53 -3.79 9.65
N GLU A 165 -4.47 -3.95 10.59
CA GLU A 165 -5.13 -5.25 10.82
C GLU A 165 -5.86 -5.77 9.57
N LEU A 166 -6.55 -4.88 8.85
CA LEU A 166 -7.24 -5.19 7.59
C LEU A 166 -6.27 -5.70 6.52
N LYS A 167 -5.15 -4.99 6.32
CA LYS A 167 -4.11 -5.39 5.35
C LYS A 167 -3.45 -6.71 5.75
N THR A 168 -3.24 -6.93 7.05
CA THR A 168 -2.71 -8.18 7.57
C THR A 168 -3.68 -9.34 7.33
N LYS A 169 -4.98 -9.12 7.57
CA LYS A 169 -6.04 -10.10 7.29
C LYS A 169 -6.09 -10.44 5.81
N PHE A 170 -6.12 -9.44 4.93
CA PHE A 170 -6.07 -9.64 3.48
C PHE A 170 -4.86 -10.47 3.05
N LEU A 171 -3.65 -10.05 3.42
CA LEU A 171 -2.41 -10.75 3.04
C LEU A 171 -2.40 -12.20 3.51
N ARG A 172 -2.90 -12.46 4.72
CA ARG A 172 -2.99 -13.81 5.28
C ARG A 172 -4.02 -14.67 4.55
N ASP A 173 -5.22 -14.14 4.34
CA ASP A 173 -6.34 -14.89 3.78
C ASP A 173 -6.10 -15.14 2.27
N TYR A 174 -5.62 -14.13 1.54
CA TYR A 174 -5.23 -14.25 0.14
C TYR A 174 -4.00 -15.15 -0.05
N GLY A 175 -2.98 -15.01 0.81
CA GLY A 175 -1.81 -15.90 0.79
C GLY A 175 -2.20 -17.36 0.99
N ARG A 176 -3.12 -17.65 1.92
CA ARG A 176 -3.65 -19.00 2.13
C ARG A 176 -4.39 -19.53 0.89
N GLN A 177 -5.20 -18.68 0.25
CA GLN A 177 -5.90 -19.06 -0.97
C GLN A 177 -4.90 -19.41 -2.08
N LEU A 178 -3.84 -18.62 -2.28
CA LEU A 178 -2.80 -18.94 -3.25
C LEU A 178 -2.06 -20.25 -2.93
N GLU A 179 -1.81 -20.56 -1.65
CA GLU A 179 -1.22 -21.83 -1.22
C GLU A 179 -2.16 -23.01 -1.51
N GLU A 180 -3.46 -22.85 -1.25
CA GLU A 180 -4.48 -23.88 -1.47
C GLU A 180 -4.60 -24.27 -2.95
N PHE A 181 -4.47 -23.29 -3.86
CA PHE A 181 -4.48 -23.52 -5.30
C PHE A 181 -3.08 -23.81 -5.89
N GLU A 182 -2.09 -24.10 -5.04
CA GLU A 182 -0.71 -24.44 -5.43
C GLU A 182 -0.02 -23.38 -6.32
N LEU A 183 -0.49 -22.12 -6.25
CA LEU A 183 0.07 -20.99 -7.00
C LEU A 183 1.32 -20.42 -6.32
N VAL A 184 1.46 -20.64 -5.01
CA VAL A 184 2.64 -20.29 -4.22
C VAL A 184 3.00 -21.42 -3.25
N VAL A 185 4.28 -21.48 -2.86
CA VAL A 185 4.79 -22.49 -1.93
C VAL A 185 5.64 -21.83 -0.86
N ARG A 186 5.41 -22.21 0.41
CA ARG A 186 6.18 -21.69 1.54
C ARG A 186 7.67 -22.01 1.40
N ASN A 187 8.49 -20.96 1.39
CA ASN A 187 9.95 -21.09 1.39
C ASN A 187 10.60 -20.32 2.55
N ASN A 188 10.60 -20.92 3.73
CA ASN A 188 11.19 -20.33 4.94
C ASN A 188 12.72 -20.17 4.89
N GLN A 189 13.39 -20.81 3.93
CA GLN A 189 14.85 -20.80 3.79
C GLN A 189 15.34 -19.73 2.80
N SER A 190 14.44 -18.97 2.17
CA SER A 190 14.83 -17.99 1.17
C SER A 190 15.72 -16.89 1.77
N ARG A 191 16.85 -16.63 1.09
CA ARG A 191 17.71 -15.48 1.37
C ARG A 191 17.27 -14.20 0.67
N TRP A 192 16.19 -14.27 -0.11
CA TRP A 192 15.59 -13.15 -0.80
C TRP A 192 14.21 -12.87 -0.19
N ALA A 193 13.86 -11.60 0.02
CA ALA A 193 12.53 -11.21 0.47
C ALA A 193 12.23 -9.75 0.11
N CYS A 194 11.03 -9.50 -0.41
CA CYS A 194 10.49 -8.16 -0.64
C CYS A 194 9.18 -7.97 0.12
N ALA A 195 8.81 -6.72 0.39
CA ALA A 195 7.65 -6.43 1.23
C ALA A 195 6.38 -6.31 0.39
N ALA A 196 5.32 -6.97 0.82
CA ALA A 196 4.00 -6.88 0.21
C ALA A 196 3.40 -5.48 0.32
N ILE A 197 2.75 -5.04 -0.74
CA ILE A 197 2.03 -3.76 -0.77
C ILE A 197 0.60 -4.06 -1.22
N PRO A 198 -0.34 -4.22 -0.28
CA PRO A 198 -1.76 -4.28 -0.60
C PRO A 198 -2.23 -2.95 -1.18
N VAL A 199 -2.85 -2.98 -2.36
CA VAL A 199 -3.35 -1.79 -3.07
C VAL A 199 -4.86 -1.93 -3.28
N ARG A 200 -5.62 -0.85 -3.01
CA ARG A 200 -7.04 -0.76 -3.37
C ARG A 200 -7.18 -0.64 -4.88
N LYS A 201 -7.99 -1.51 -5.49
CA LYS A 201 -8.49 -1.39 -6.86
C LYS A 201 -9.86 -0.71 -6.82
N LYS A 202 -10.12 0.18 -7.79
CA LYS A 202 -11.43 0.83 -7.94
C LYS A 202 -12.33 -0.04 -8.82
N GLY A 203 -13.45 -0.50 -8.30
CA GLY A 203 -14.55 -1.16 -9.01
C GLY A 203 -15.90 -0.71 -8.46
N PRO A 204 -17.05 -1.17 -9.01
CA PRO A 204 -18.39 -0.86 -8.47
C PRO A 204 -18.57 -1.32 -7.01
N VAL A 205 -17.65 -2.17 -6.53
CA VAL A 205 -17.40 -2.53 -5.14
C VAL A 205 -15.87 -2.51 -4.92
N GLU A 206 -15.40 -2.12 -3.74
CA GLU A 206 -14.02 -1.66 -3.47
C GLU A 206 -12.99 -2.77 -3.17
N ASP A 207 -12.58 -3.53 -4.19
CA ASP A 207 -11.60 -4.62 -4.03
C ASP A 207 -10.15 -4.18 -3.78
N PHE A 208 -9.36 -5.01 -3.10
CA PHE A 208 -7.90 -4.88 -3.06
C PHE A 208 -7.25 -5.93 -3.98
N GLY A 209 -6.18 -5.57 -4.69
CA GLY A 209 -5.36 -6.54 -5.43
C GLY A 209 -3.87 -6.23 -5.38
N ALA A 210 -3.04 -7.20 -5.75
CA ALA A 210 -1.61 -6.97 -5.95
C ALA A 210 -1.40 -6.22 -7.29
N PRO A 211 -0.54 -5.18 -7.35
CA PRO A 211 -0.30 -4.46 -8.60
C PRO A 211 0.42 -5.35 -9.62
N PRO A 212 0.07 -5.30 -10.92
CA PRO A 212 0.88 -5.92 -11.96
C PRO A 212 2.24 -5.21 -12.03
N THR A 213 3.33 -5.99 -11.94
CA THR A 213 4.69 -5.46 -12.05
C THR A 213 4.96 -5.07 -13.51
N THR A 214 4.79 -3.80 -13.87
CA THR A 214 5.24 -3.26 -15.16
C THR A 214 6.68 -2.78 -15.04
N ALA A 215 7.60 -3.48 -15.71
CA ALA A 215 8.98 -3.04 -15.85
C ALA A 215 9.05 -1.88 -16.85
N ARG A 216 9.40 -0.68 -16.40
CA ARG A 216 9.88 0.40 -17.29
C ARG A 216 11.37 0.57 -17.09
N SER A 217 12.14 0.17 -18.11
CA SER A 217 13.50 0.66 -18.29
C SER A 217 13.43 2.17 -18.54
N THR A 218 13.87 2.96 -17.57
CA THR A 218 14.18 4.38 -17.81
C THR A 218 15.68 4.55 -17.67
N SER A 219 16.32 4.87 -18.78
CA SER A 219 17.73 5.22 -18.86
C SER A 219 17.95 6.60 -18.26
N ALA A 220 18.39 6.66 -17.01
CA ALA A 220 19.07 7.81 -16.41
C ALA A 220 20.12 7.31 -15.41
N PRO A 221 21.31 7.93 -15.32
CA PRO A 221 22.44 7.41 -14.58
C PRO A 221 22.26 7.68 -13.09
N TYR A 222 22.63 6.70 -12.26
CA TYR A 222 22.48 6.63 -10.80
C TYR A 222 21.13 6.09 -10.29
N LEU A 223 21.27 5.07 -9.43
CA LEU A 223 20.24 4.20 -8.83
C LEU A 223 19.78 3.07 -9.74
N SER A 224 20.64 2.06 -9.88
CA SER A 224 20.23 0.70 -10.28
C SER A 224 19.38 0.07 -9.17
N GLN A 225 18.13 0.50 -9.04
CA GLN A 225 17.11 -0.27 -8.34
C GLN A 225 16.68 -1.39 -9.27
N VAL A 226 17.23 -2.58 -9.02
CA VAL A 226 16.72 -3.84 -9.56
C VAL A 226 15.29 -3.99 -9.04
N GLN A 227 14.31 -3.62 -9.87
CA GLN A 227 12.91 -3.92 -9.61
C GLN A 227 12.70 -5.40 -9.87
N CYS A 228 12.62 -6.18 -8.79
CA CYS A 228 12.26 -7.58 -8.84
C CYS A 228 10.89 -7.74 -9.51
N GLN A 229 10.89 -8.42 -10.64
CA GLN A 229 9.71 -9.11 -11.15
C GLN A 229 9.25 -10.13 -10.11
N THR A 230 7.99 -9.98 -9.72
CA THR A 230 7.06 -11.00 -9.23
C THR A 230 7.68 -12.25 -8.60
N TYR A 231 7.88 -12.23 -7.28
CA TYR A 231 7.77 -13.41 -6.43
C TYR A 231 7.20 -12.96 -5.09
N TRP A 232 5.92 -13.24 -4.89
CA TRP A 232 5.28 -13.17 -3.58
C TRP A 232 5.39 -14.57 -2.95
N TRP A 233 5.94 -14.60 -1.74
CA TRP A 233 6.49 -15.75 -1.02
C TRP A 233 5.44 -16.66 -0.39
#